data_AF-A0A088T5T7-F1
#
_entry.id   AF-A0A088T5T7-F1
#
_cell.length_a   1.000
_cell.length_b   1.000
_cell.length_c   1.000
_cell.angle_alpha   90.00
_cell.angle_beta   90.00
_cell.angle_gamma   90.00
#
_symmetry.space_group_name_H-M   'P 1'
#
loop_
_entity.id
_entity.type
_entity.pdbx_description
1 polymer ?
#
loop_
_entity_poly.entity_id
_entity_poly.type
_entity_poly.pdbx_seq_one_letter_code
_entity_poly.pdbx_strand_id
1 'polypeptide(L)'
;MITIKNMHFEMPKETWQVRVDRETVLGNPYILEEDSKRDKVILQYKEWIENHIKAKTPEIMAELNRIKKLHDDLGNIELFCWCAPQSCHSEIIRDKILNMK
;
A
#
# COMPACT_ATOMS: atom_id res chain seq x y z
N MET A 1 -5.74 -13.67 1.52
CA MET A 1 -5.93 -12.65 2.57
C MET A 1 -4.74 -11.71 2.55
N ILE A 2 -4.98 -10.41 2.59
CA ILE A 2 -3.90 -9.41 2.69
C ILE A 2 -4.00 -8.76 4.06
N THR A 3 -2.97 -8.89 4.88
CA THR A 3 -2.91 -8.23 6.20
C THR A 3 -1.96 -7.03 6.17
N ILE A 4 -2.10 -6.13 7.13
CA ILE A 4 -1.26 -4.93 7.23
C ILE A 4 -0.50 -4.99 8.55
N LYS A 5 0.81 -4.80 8.49
CA LYS A 5 1.75 -4.92 9.60
C LYS A 5 2.45 -3.59 9.85
N ASN A 6 2.73 -3.33 11.12
CA ASN A 6 3.48 -2.14 11.53
C ASN A 6 4.97 -2.46 11.65
N MET A 7 5.80 -1.72 10.91
CA MET A 7 7.26 -1.85 10.91
C MET A 7 7.96 -1.44 12.21
N HIS A 8 7.29 -0.74 13.12
CA HIS A 8 7.78 -0.52 14.48
C HIS A 8 7.84 -1.81 15.33
N PHE A 9 7.08 -2.85 14.96
CA PHE A 9 7.04 -4.12 15.69
C PHE A 9 7.70 -5.27 14.92
N GLU A 10 7.59 -5.29 13.60
CA GLU A 10 8.11 -6.37 12.76
C GLU A 10 8.54 -5.82 11.38
N MET A 11 9.73 -6.20 10.93
CA MET A 11 10.21 -5.87 9.59
C MET A 11 9.95 -7.03 8.62
N PRO A 12 9.62 -6.75 7.34
CA PRO A 12 9.46 -7.78 6.32
C PRO A 12 10.79 -8.51 6.08
N LYS A 13 10.76 -9.84 6.06
CA LYS A 13 11.91 -10.73 5.85
C LYS A 13 11.71 -11.66 4.66
N GLU A 14 10.46 -11.97 4.35
CA GLU A 14 10.10 -12.90 3.28
C GLU A 14 9.60 -12.18 2.03
N THR A 15 9.62 -12.87 0.88
CA THR A 15 9.23 -12.29 -0.43
C THR A 15 7.76 -11.93 -0.53
N TRP A 16 6.90 -12.55 0.28
CA TRP A 16 5.46 -12.28 0.39
C TRP A 16 5.12 -11.19 1.43
N GLN A 17 6.13 -10.67 2.12
CA GLN A 17 6.04 -9.54 3.02
C GLN A 17 6.50 -8.28 2.29
N VAL A 18 5.54 -7.45 1.87
CA VAL A 18 5.79 -6.33 0.96
C VAL A 18 5.83 -5.02 1.74
N ARG A 19 6.99 -4.36 1.76
CA ARG A 19 7.12 -2.97 2.22
C ARG A 19 6.41 -2.04 1.24
N VAL A 20 5.58 -1.14 1.76
CA VAL A 20 4.84 -0.14 0.96
C VAL A 20 4.92 1.25 1.58
N ASP A 21 5.92 1.53 2.41
CA ASP A 21 6.09 2.87 3.00
C ASP A 21 6.57 3.90 1.97
N ARG A 22 6.82 5.13 2.42
CA ARG A 22 7.07 6.28 1.55
C ARG A 22 8.30 6.16 0.65
N GLU A 23 9.20 5.24 0.94
CA GLU A 23 10.41 4.99 0.14
C GLU A 23 10.14 4.08 -1.06
N THR A 24 8.92 3.57 -1.19
CA THR A 24 8.48 2.68 -2.27
C THR A 24 7.64 3.41 -3.31
N VAL A 25 7.50 2.82 -4.49
CA VAL A 25 6.69 3.41 -5.58
C VAL A 25 5.19 3.54 -5.23
N LEU A 26 4.68 2.71 -4.32
CA LEU A 26 3.31 2.82 -3.79
C LEU A 26 3.22 3.61 -2.48
N GLY A 27 4.33 4.17 -2.01
CA GLY A 27 4.39 4.95 -0.78
C GLY A 27 3.52 6.19 -0.85
N ASN A 28 2.95 6.61 0.28
CA ASN A 28 2.18 7.85 0.34
C ASN A 28 3.10 9.07 0.14
N PRO A 29 2.93 9.88 -0.94
CA PRO A 29 3.74 11.07 -1.15
C PRO A 29 3.36 12.22 -0.21
N TYR A 30 2.16 12.19 0.38
CA TYR A 30 1.65 13.22 1.28
C TYR A 30 2.14 12.98 2.72
N ILE A 31 2.84 13.96 3.29
CA ILE A 31 3.38 13.89 4.64
C ILE A 31 2.27 14.09 5.68
N LEU A 32 2.20 13.18 6.64
CA LEU A 32 1.40 13.35 7.84
C LEU A 32 2.16 14.23 8.85
N GLU A 33 1.85 15.53 8.87
CA GLU A 33 2.46 16.47 9.82
C GLU A 33 1.94 16.30 11.25
N GLU A 34 0.64 16.05 11.38
CA GLU A 34 -0.08 15.89 12.64
C GLU A 34 -1.18 14.86 12.46
N ASP A 35 -1.47 14.08 13.51
CA ASP A 35 -2.44 12.98 13.43
C ASP A 35 -3.87 13.46 13.06
N SER A 36 -4.23 14.69 13.45
CA SER A 36 -5.49 15.35 13.06
C SER A 36 -5.68 15.49 11.55
N LYS A 37 -4.60 15.40 10.75
CA LYS A 37 -4.62 15.48 9.28
C LYS A 37 -4.63 14.10 8.61
N ARG A 38 -4.69 12.99 9.37
CA ARG A 38 -4.63 11.61 8.85
C ARG A 38 -5.65 11.34 7.75
N ASP A 39 -6.91 11.66 8.00
CA ASP A 39 -7.97 11.43 7.01
C ASP A 39 -7.72 12.19 5.71
N LYS A 40 -7.19 13.42 5.82
CA LYS A 40 -6.85 14.25 4.67
C LYS A 40 -5.73 13.64 3.83
N VAL A 41 -4.66 13.12 4.44
CA VAL A 41 -3.55 12.52 3.68
C VAL A 41 -3.91 11.16 3.09
N ILE A 42 -4.79 10.41 3.75
CA ILE A 42 -5.33 9.14 3.23
C ILE A 42 -6.24 9.41 2.02
N LEU A 43 -7.11 10.42 2.09
CA LEU A 43 -7.96 10.82 0.97
C LEU A 43 -7.12 11.29 -0.23
N GLN A 44 -6.13 12.15 0.00
CA GLN A 44 -5.21 12.60 -1.06
C GLN A 44 -4.47 11.42 -1.68
N TYR A 45 -4.00 10.45 -0.87
CA TYR A 45 -3.37 9.24 -1.41
C TYR A 45 -4.33 8.43 -2.28
N LYS A 46 -5.59 8.27 -1.86
CA LYS A 46 -6.61 7.55 -2.62
C LYS A 46 -6.79 8.15 -4.02
N GLU A 47 -6.93 9.47 -4.10
CA GLU A 47 -7.07 10.19 -5.35
C GLU A 47 -5.79 10.06 -6.20
N TRP A 48 -4.61 10.19 -5.57
CA TRP A 48 -3.33 10.04 -6.23
C TRP A 48 -3.17 8.66 -6.88
N ILE A 49 -3.39 7.58 -6.14
CA ILE A 49 -3.21 6.22 -6.68
C ILE A 49 -4.26 5.92 -7.77
N GLU A 50 -5.50 6.40 -7.62
CA GLU A 50 -6.55 6.24 -8.62
C GLU A 50 -6.19 6.94 -9.94
N ASN A 51 -5.63 8.15 -9.87
CA ASN A 51 -5.17 8.87 -11.05
C ASN A 51 -4.01 8.13 -11.75
N HIS A 52 -3.06 7.57 -11.00
CA HIS A 52 -1.95 6.79 -11.56
C HIS A 52 -2.43 5.49 -12.20
N ILE A 53 -3.37 4.79 -11.57
CA ILE A 53 -3.99 3.58 -12.14
C ILE A 53 -4.74 3.93 -13.44
N LYS A 54 -5.52 5.01 -13.44
CA LYS A 54 -6.26 5.47 -14.64
C LYS A 54 -5.33 5.86 -15.78
N ALA A 55 -4.22 6.54 -15.46
CA ALA A 55 -3.18 6.92 -16.41
C ALA A 55 -2.30 5.74 -16.85
N LYS A 56 -2.43 4.57 -16.20
CA LYS A 56 -1.57 3.40 -16.39
C LYS A 56 -0.08 3.72 -16.21
N THR A 57 0.26 4.51 -15.18
CA THR A 57 1.65 4.84 -14.88
C THR A 57 2.48 3.55 -14.75
N PRO A 58 3.54 3.36 -15.56
CA PRO A 58 4.20 2.05 -15.70
C PRO A 58 4.70 1.45 -14.39
N GLU A 59 5.41 2.22 -13.58
CA GLU A 59 6.01 1.76 -12.31
C GLU A 59 4.96 1.42 -11.26
N ILE A 60 3.86 2.18 -11.20
CA ILE A 60 2.74 1.93 -10.29
C ILE A 60 2.01 0.64 -10.70
N MET A 61 1.69 0.50 -11.99
CA MET A 61 1.00 -0.68 -12.51
C MET A 61 1.88 -1.94 -12.39
N ALA A 62 3.18 -1.82 -12.64
CA ALA A 62 4.13 -2.93 -12.48
C ALA A 62 4.13 -3.44 -11.03
N GLU A 63 4.18 -2.54 -10.05
CA GLU A 63 4.22 -2.93 -8.65
C GLU A 63 2.87 -3.50 -8.17
N LEU A 64 1.74 -2.88 -8.55
CA LEU A 64 0.41 -3.42 -8.24
C LEU A 64 0.23 -4.83 -8.83
N ASN A 65 0.65 -5.04 -10.07
CA ASN A 65 0.59 -6.36 -10.73
C ASN A 65 1.51 -7.37 -10.04
N ARG A 66 2.72 -6.97 -9.61
CA ARG A 66 3.64 -7.82 -8.86
C ARG A 66 3.03 -8.30 -7.56
N ILE A 67 2.42 -7.39 -6.79
CA ILE A 67 1.78 -7.73 -5.51
C ILE A 67 0.53 -8.58 -5.73
N LYS A 68 -0.30 -8.26 -6.73
CA LYS A 68 -1.46 -9.08 -7.12
C LYS A 68 -1.04 -10.50 -7.46
N LYS A 69 0.01 -10.67 -8.27
CA LYS A 69 0.56 -11.98 -8.61
C LYS A 69 1.03 -12.74 -7.38
N LEU A 70 1.75 -12.10 -6.46
CA LEU A 70 2.15 -12.73 -5.20
C LEU A 70 0.94 -13.21 -4.38
N HIS A 71 -0.11 -12.40 -4.30
CA HIS A 71 -1.34 -12.77 -3.62
C HIS A 71 -2.06 -13.94 -4.30
N ASP A 72 -2.10 -13.97 -5.64
CA ASP A 72 -2.74 -15.06 -6.38
C ASP A 72 -1.97 -16.37 -6.24
N ASP A 73 -0.64 -16.30 -6.27
CA ASP A 73 0.24 -17.48 -6.23
C ASP A 73 0.30 -18.10 -4.81
N LEU A 74 0.26 -17.28 -3.75
CA LEU A 74 0.46 -17.73 -2.35
C LEU A 74 -0.82 -17.70 -1.49
N GLY A 75 -1.86 -17.02 -1.96
CA GLY A 75 -3.12 -16.81 -1.25
C GLY A 75 -3.04 -15.74 -0.15
N ASN A 76 -1.95 -15.70 0.63
CA ASN A 76 -1.79 -14.73 1.73
C ASN A 76 -0.50 -13.93 1.61
N ILE A 77 -0.61 -12.61 1.76
CA ILE A 77 0.53 -11.68 1.78
C ILE A 77 0.35 -10.64 2.89
N GLU A 78 1.43 -9.93 3.20
CA GLU A 78 1.44 -8.89 4.23
C GLU A 78 1.98 -7.59 3.65
N LEU A 79 1.31 -6.47 3.91
CA LEU A 79 1.76 -5.13 3.55
C LEU A 79 2.32 -4.44 4.79
N PHE A 80 3.52 -3.87 4.66
CA PHE A 80 4.25 -3.25 5.76
C PHE A 80 4.31 -1.73 5.60
N CYS A 81 3.87 -1.03 6.65
CA CYS A 81 3.95 0.43 6.77
C CYS A 81 4.25 0.82 8.22
N TRP A 82 4.65 2.07 8.46
CA TRP A 82 4.85 2.62 9.80
C TRP A 82 3.54 3.08 10.48
N CYS A 83 2.48 3.35 9.70
CA CYS A 83 1.26 4.00 10.22
C CYS A 83 0.24 3.04 10.85
N ALA A 84 0.20 1.77 10.43
CA ALA A 84 -0.76 0.80 10.96
C ALA A 84 -0.59 0.64 12.50
N PRO A 85 -1.62 0.35 13.30
CA PRO A 85 -2.99 0.04 12.93
C PRO A 85 -3.90 1.26 12.76
N GLN A 86 -3.36 2.48 12.84
CA GLN A 86 -4.13 3.68 12.49
C GLN A 86 -4.41 3.69 10.98
N SER A 87 -5.39 4.49 10.55
CA SER A 87 -5.75 4.61 9.12
C SER A 87 -4.50 4.82 8.27
N CYS A 88 -4.32 3.95 7.28
CA CYS A 88 -3.05 3.76 6.57
C CYS A 88 -3.28 3.60 5.08
N HIS A 89 -2.40 4.17 4.26
CA HIS A 89 -2.53 4.08 2.81
C HIS A 89 -2.40 2.64 2.28
N SER A 90 -1.75 1.75 3.04
CA SER A 90 -1.71 0.31 2.76
C SER A 90 -3.08 -0.34 2.70
N GLU A 91 -4.10 0.22 3.37
CA GLU A 91 -5.49 -0.24 3.27
C GLU A 91 -6.04 0.01 1.88
N ILE A 92 -5.74 1.18 1.31
CA ILE A 92 -6.13 1.52 -0.06
C ILE A 92 -5.41 0.62 -1.06
N ILE A 93 -4.10 0.36 -0.88
CA ILE A 93 -3.33 -0.55 -1.74
C ILE A 93 -3.96 -1.95 -1.72
N ARG A 94 -4.23 -2.49 -0.52
CA ARG A 94 -4.93 -3.77 -0.34
C ARG A 94 -6.22 -3.81 -1.15
N ASP A 95 -7.07 -2.80 -0.99
CA ASP A 95 -8.36 -2.74 -1.63
C ASP A 95 -8.23 -2.64 -3.15
N LYS A 96 -7.22 -1.94 -3.68
CA LYS A 96 -6.95 -1.95 -5.13
C LYS A 96 -6.54 -3.34 -5.61
N ILE A 97 -5.63 -4.03 -4.93
CA ILE A 97 -5.19 -5.38 -5.30
C ILE A 97 -6.36 -6.37 -5.32
N LEU A 98 -7.21 -6.36 -4.28
CA LEU A 98 -8.34 -7.29 -4.18
C LEU A 98 -9.42 -7.04 -5.24
N ASN A 99 -9.50 -5.83 -5.80
CA ASN A 99 -10.48 -5.46 -6.82
C ASN A 99 -9.93 -5.51 -8.26
N MET A 100 -8.64 -5.81 -8.45
CA MET A 100 -8.07 -6.01 -9.79
C MET A 100 -8.59 -7.32 -10.40
N LYS A 101 -9.16 -7.21 -11.61
CA LYS A 101 -9.62 -8.35 -12.42
C LYS A 101 -8.50 -8.89 -13.28
#